data_AF-A0A381WGU6-F1
#
_entry.id   AF-A0A381WGU6-F1
#
_cell.length_a   1.000
_cell.length_b   1.000
_cell.length_c   1.000
_cell.angle_alpha   90.00
_cell.angle_beta   90.00
_cell.angle_gamma   90.00
#
_symmetry.space_group_name_H-M   'P 1'
#
loop_
_entity.id
_entity.type
_entity.pdbx_description
1 polymer ?
#
loop_
_entity_poly.entity_id
_entity_poly.type
_entity_poly.pdbx_seq_one_letter_code
_entity_poly.pdbx_strand_id
1 'polypeptide(L)'
;MNNKNLRERYFTGRVYIALSPAIFLAAIVWFTPDLIAIKLAHFFQVYLSLLLFFSCSYLLSQARIPASLFSKELALALALILLILVIGGGVLTYYLNPVYGLSFLLACLLALNLFKLSNYTKVQIPYWFKELIRKGNIMLCICLIVMLGYWLNPYSEPLSYLIK
;
A
#
# COMPACT_ATOMS: atom_id res chain seq x y z
N MET A 1 -11.88 15.57 -12.52
CA MET A 1 -10.56 16.23 -12.47
C MET A 1 -10.75 17.65 -12.94
N ASN A 2 -10.44 18.64 -12.09
CA ASN A 2 -10.45 20.04 -12.53
C ASN A 2 -9.04 20.38 -13.02
N ASN A 3 -8.82 20.35 -14.34
CA ASN A 3 -7.49 20.52 -14.97
C ASN A 3 -6.81 21.87 -14.65
N LYS A 4 -7.52 22.82 -14.03
CA LYS A 4 -6.99 24.13 -13.63
C LYS A 4 -6.33 24.15 -12.24
N ASN A 5 -6.51 23.12 -11.41
CA ASN A 5 -5.88 23.06 -10.08
C ASN A 5 -4.48 22.43 -10.13
N LEU A 6 -3.44 23.27 -10.19
CA LEU A 6 -2.03 22.84 -10.20
C LEU A 6 -1.69 21.93 -9.01
N ARG A 7 -2.24 22.21 -7.83
CA ARG A 7 -2.04 21.40 -6.61
C ARG A 7 -2.59 19.98 -6.75
N GLU A 8 -3.81 19.82 -7.28
CA GLU A 8 -4.43 18.51 -7.52
C GLU A 8 -3.56 17.68 -8.47
N ARG A 9 -3.21 18.26 -9.63
CA ARG A 9 -2.38 17.59 -10.65
C ARG A 9 -1.02 17.14 -10.09
N TYR A 10 -0.37 18.00 -9.32
CA TYR A 10 0.94 17.72 -8.76
C TYR A 10 0.91 16.58 -7.74
N PHE A 11 -0.06 16.61 -6.81
CA PHE A 11 -0.22 15.55 -5.81
C PHE A 11 -0.60 14.22 -6.45
N THR A 12 -1.58 14.24 -7.35
CA THR A 12 -2.01 13.04 -8.09
C THR A 12 -0.87 12.44 -8.90
N GLY A 13 -0.09 13.26 -9.61
CA GLY A 13 1.08 12.80 -10.36
C GLY A 13 2.12 12.11 -9.48
N ARG A 14 2.46 12.71 -8.34
CA ARG A 14 3.42 12.12 -7.39
C ARG A 14 2.96 10.79 -6.82
N VAL A 15 1.68 10.67 -6.47
CA VAL A 15 1.12 9.40 -5.95
C VAL A 15 1.18 8.32 -7.03
N TYR A 16 0.80 8.60 -8.27
CA TYR A 16 0.88 7.60 -9.34
C TYR A 16 2.31 7.22 -9.71
N ILE A 17 3.25 8.18 -9.71
CA ILE A 17 4.68 7.88 -9.89
C ILE A 17 5.17 6.97 -8.77
N ALA A 18 4.79 7.23 -7.51
CA ALA A 18 5.14 6.37 -6.37
C ALA A 18 4.46 4.99 -6.41
N LEU A 19 3.28 4.85 -7.03
CA LEU A 19 2.64 3.54 -7.19
C LEU A 19 3.21 2.74 -8.36
N SER A 20 3.80 3.41 -9.35
CA SER A 20 4.28 2.76 -10.58
C SER A 20 5.28 1.61 -10.37
N PRO A 21 6.25 1.67 -9.42
CA PRO A 21 7.18 0.56 -9.23
C PRO A 21 6.49 -0.66 -8.61
N ALA A 22 5.49 -0.47 -7.74
CA ALA A 22 4.71 -1.57 -7.20
C ALA A 22 3.94 -2.31 -8.32
N ILE A 23 3.33 -1.56 -9.24
CA ILE A 23 2.63 -2.11 -10.40
C ILE A 23 3.61 -2.84 -11.32
N PHE A 24 4.75 -2.21 -11.62
CA PHE A 24 5.79 -2.79 -12.46
C PHE A 24 6.33 -4.10 -11.89
N LEU A 25 6.65 -4.13 -10.58
CA LEU A 25 7.15 -5.32 -9.90
C LEU A 25 6.11 -6.45 -9.85
N ALA A 26 4.84 -6.12 -9.59
CA ALA A 26 3.76 -7.09 -9.61
C ALA A 26 3.54 -7.70 -11.02
N ALA A 27 3.77 -6.93 -12.09
CA ALA A 27 3.63 -7.41 -13.46
C ALA A 27 4.85 -8.23 -13.91
N ILE A 28 6.07 -7.73 -13.72
CA ILE A 28 7.29 -8.33 -14.25
C ILE A 28 7.61 -9.70 -13.63
N VAL A 29 7.16 -9.96 -12.39
CA VAL A 29 7.42 -11.22 -11.68
C VAL A 29 6.95 -12.45 -12.47
N TRP A 30 5.89 -12.32 -13.27
CA TRP A 30 5.31 -13.40 -14.08
C TRP A 30 6.09 -13.73 -15.35
N PHE A 31 6.96 -12.83 -15.79
CA PHE A 31 7.70 -12.96 -17.05
C PHE A 31 9.20 -13.13 -16.83
N THR A 32 9.59 -13.45 -15.59
CA THR A 32 11.00 -13.53 -15.18
C THR A 32 11.32 -14.95 -14.68
N PRO A 33 12.52 -15.49 -14.91
CA PRO A 33 12.91 -16.81 -14.40
C PRO A 33 12.82 -16.91 -12.87
N ASP A 34 12.49 -18.10 -12.35
CA ASP A 34 12.04 -18.33 -10.96
C ASP A 34 12.97 -17.74 -9.90
N LEU A 35 14.30 -17.96 -10.00
CA LEU A 35 15.27 -17.45 -9.03
C LEU A 35 15.31 -15.91 -8.96
N ILE A 36 15.07 -15.24 -10.08
CA ILE A 36 15.05 -13.78 -10.15
C ILE A 36 13.66 -13.28 -9.75
N ALA A 37 12.60 -13.99 -10.15
CA ALA A 37 11.22 -13.68 -9.78
C ALA A 37 11.02 -13.69 -8.25
N ILE A 38 11.62 -14.65 -7.53
CA ILE A 38 11.59 -14.69 -6.04
C ILE A 38 12.22 -13.42 -5.45
N LYS A 39 13.38 -13.00 -5.98
CA LYS A 39 14.04 -11.76 -5.53
C LYS A 39 13.19 -10.53 -5.81
N LEU A 40 12.54 -10.47 -6.97
CA LEU A 40 11.61 -9.40 -7.34
C LEU A 40 10.38 -9.38 -6.43
N ALA A 41 9.85 -10.54 -6.05
CA ALA A 41 8.71 -10.65 -5.14
C ALA A 41 9.05 -10.15 -3.73
N HIS A 42 10.23 -10.46 -3.20
CA HIS A 42 10.71 -9.87 -1.96
C HIS A 42 10.96 -8.37 -2.09
N PHE A 43 11.54 -7.93 -3.21
CA PHE A 43 11.76 -6.51 -3.47
C PHE A 43 10.45 -5.72 -3.53
N PHE A 44 9.40 -6.28 -4.13
CA PHE A 44 8.04 -5.73 -4.08
C PHE A 44 7.55 -5.56 -2.65
N GLN A 45 7.74 -6.55 -1.80
CA GLN A 45 7.28 -6.49 -0.42
C GLN A 45 8.01 -5.42 0.40
N VAL A 46 9.33 -5.29 0.21
CA VAL A 46 10.13 -4.21 0.81
C VAL A 46 9.65 -2.86 0.30
N TYR A 47 9.46 -2.73 -1.01
CA TYR A 47 8.96 -1.50 -1.63
C TYR A 47 7.59 -1.09 -1.10
N LEU A 48 6.66 -2.05 -0.98
CA LEU A 48 5.33 -1.80 -0.43
C LEU A 48 5.41 -1.33 1.03
N SER A 49 6.27 -1.95 1.83
CA SER A 49 6.51 -1.55 3.22
C SER A 49 7.06 -0.13 3.32
N LEU A 50 8.02 0.24 2.45
CA LEU A 50 8.55 1.60 2.36
C LEU A 50 7.47 2.61 1.95
N LEU A 51 6.60 2.26 1.00
CA LEU A 51 5.50 3.12 0.56
C LEU A 51 4.50 3.39 1.69
N LEU A 52 4.15 2.35 2.45
CA LEU A 52 3.27 2.47 3.62
C LEU A 52 3.93 3.28 4.75
N PHE A 53 5.22 3.08 5.01
CA PHE A 53 5.98 3.85 6.00
C PHE A 53 6.10 5.34 5.61
N PHE A 54 6.33 5.63 4.33
CA PHE A 54 6.33 6.98 3.80
C PHE A 54 4.96 7.64 3.96
N SER A 55 3.88 6.89 3.68
CA SER A 55 2.50 7.36 3.86
C SER A 55 2.19 7.66 5.34
N CYS A 56 2.64 6.80 6.26
CA CYS A 56 2.54 7.02 7.70
C CYS A 56 3.29 8.30 8.13
N SER A 57 4.52 8.48 7.67
CA SER A 57 5.34 9.66 7.97
C SER A 57 4.71 10.95 7.43
N TYR A 58 4.12 10.90 6.23
CA TYR A 58 3.38 12.02 5.65
C TYR A 58 2.15 12.40 6.51
N LEU A 59 1.37 11.42 6.96
CA LEU A 59 0.21 11.66 7.83
C LEU A 59 0.63 12.26 9.18
N LEU A 60 1.73 11.77 9.76
CA LEU A 60 2.28 12.31 11.01
C LEU A 60 2.77 13.75 10.84
N SER A 61 3.37 14.08 9.68
CA SER A 61 3.75 15.45 9.33
C SER A 61 2.52 16.35 9.21
N GLN A 62 1.47 15.88 8.53
CA GLN A 62 0.21 16.62 8.40
C GLN A 62 -0.46 16.89 9.76
N ALA A 63 -0.40 15.96 10.71
CA ALA A 63 -0.96 16.15 12.04
C ALA A 63 -0.34 17.32 12.84
N ARG A 64 0.88 17.76 12.47
CA ARG A 64 1.60 18.87 13.11
C ARG A 64 1.33 20.23 12.46
N ILE A 65 0.75 20.25 11.26
CA ILE A 65 0.51 21.47 10.49
C ILE A 65 -0.89 22.02 10.82
N PRO A 66 -1.03 23.30 11.21
CA PRO A 66 -2.32 23.88 11.60
C PRO A 66 -3.33 24.02 10.44
N ALA A 67 -2.86 24.13 9.20
CA ALA A 67 -3.69 24.19 7.98
C ALA A 67 -3.66 22.86 7.18
N SER A 68 -3.71 21.72 7.89
CA SER A 68 -3.62 20.39 7.27
C SER A 68 -4.94 19.94 6.62
N LEU A 69 -4.82 19.00 5.68
CA LEU A 69 -5.96 18.40 4.97
C LEU A 69 -6.81 17.48 5.86
N PHE A 70 -6.30 17.10 7.03
CA PHE A 70 -6.88 16.15 7.95
C PHE A 70 -6.99 16.75 9.34
N SER A 71 -7.98 16.34 10.14
CA SER A 71 -7.93 16.64 11.58
C SER A 71 -6.75 15.90 12.22
N LYS A 72 -6.14 16.52 13.24
CA LYS A 72 -5.00 15.96 13.97
C LYS A 72 -5.26 14.53 14.46
N GLU A 73 -6.43 14.29 15.05
CA GLU A 73 -6.83 12.98 15.57
C GLU A 73 -6.92 11.92 14.48
N LEU A 74 -7.55 12.25 13.35
CA LEU A 74 -7.71 11.33 12.22
C LEU A 74 -6.35 11.01 11.58
N ALA A 75 -5.49 12.02 11.39
CA ALA A 75 -4.17 11.84 10.83
C ALA A 75 -3.30 10.91 11.71
N LEU A 76 -3.37 11.08 13.03
CA LEU A 76 -2.67 10.21 13.99
C LEU A 76 -3.24 8.79 13.99
N ALA A 77 -4.56 8.62 13.98
CA ALA A 77 -5.19 7.31 13.95
C ALA A 77 -4.82 6.53 12.68
N LEU A 78 -4.91 7.18 11.50
CA LEU A 78 -4.51 6.57 10.24
C LEU A 78 -3.02 6.24 10.20
N ALA A 79 -2.15 7.12 10.71
CA ALA A 79 -0.72 6.85 10.80
C ALA A 79 -0.42 5.62 11.67
N LEU A 80 -1.06 5.51 12.85
CA LEU A 80 -0.93 4.33 13.71
C LEU A 80 -1.40 3.05 13.02
N ILE A 81 -2.53 3.09 12.32
CA ILE A 81 -3.04 1.93 11.57
C ILE A 81 -2.02 1.50 10.51
N LEU A 82 -1.47 2.44 9.73
CA LEU A 82 -0.45 2.13 8.72
C LEU A 82 0.82 1.57 9.34
N LEU A 83 1.23 2.08 10.51
CA LEU A 83 2.40 1.58 11.23
C LEU A 83 2.19 0.14 11.72
N ILE A 84 1.03 -0.16 12.31
CA ILE A 84 0.63 -1.51 12.72
C ILE A 84 0.61 -2.45 11.50
N LEU A 85 0.12 -1.98 10.36
CA LEU A 85 0.10 -2.75 9.12
C LEU A 85 1.49 -3.15 8.65
N VAL A 86 2.42 -2.19 8.60
CA VAL A 86 3.80 -2.47 8.17
C VAL A 86 4.50 -3.43 9.14
N ILE A 87 4.39 -3.18 10.45
CA ILE A 87 5.04 -4.02 11.47
C ILE A 87 4.42 -5.42 11.47
N GLY A 88 3.08 -5.52 11.50
CA GLY A 88 2.37 -6.80 11.49
C GLY A 88 2.64 -7.62 10.23
N GLY A 89 2.60 -6.98 9.05
CA GLY A 89 2.94 -7.64 7.79
C GLY A 89 4.39 -8.11 7.73
N GLY A 90 5.33 -7.29 8.22
CA GLY A 90 6.75 -7.65 8.29
C GLY A 90 7.03 -8.81 9.23
N VAL A 91 6.43 -8.79 10.43
CA VAL A 91 6.53 -9.88 11.43
C VAL A 91 5.98 -11.18 10.86
N LEU A 92 4.78 -11.15 10.27
CA LEU A 92 4.18 -12.36 9.66
C LEU A 92 5.03 -12.93 8.54
N THR A 93 5.66 -12.07 7.73
CA THR A 93 6.56 -12.53 6.67
C THR A 93 7.86 -13.11 7.19
N TYR A 94 8.41 -12.53 8.25
CA TYR A 94 9.66 -13.02 8.83
C TYR A 94 9.48 -14.36 9.54
N TYR A 95 8.41 -14.53 10.32
CA TYR A 95 8.20 -15.73 11.14
C TYR A 95 7.50 -16.87 10.41
N LEU A 96 6.61 -16.58 9.46
CA LEU A 96 5.83 -17.61 8.77
C LEU A 96 6.29 -17.75 7.31
N ASN A 97 5.83 -16.87 6.43
CA ASN A 97 6.23 -16.80 5.02
C ASN A 97 5.69 -15.49 4.37
N PRO A 98 6.14 -15.13 3.16
CA PRO A 98 5.64 -13.95 2.44
C PRO A 98 4.12 -13.92 2.22
N VAL A 99 3.48 -15.07 2.04
CA VAL A 99 2.02 -15.18 1.82
C VAL A 99 1.24 -14.66 3.02
N TYR A 100 1.63 -15.02 4.24
CA TYR A 100 0.91 -14.56 5.45
C TYR A 100 1.02 -13.04 5.64
N GLY A 101 2.19 -12.45 5.38
CA GLY A 101 2.34 -11.00 5.47
C GLY A 101 1.58 -10.25 4.38
N LEU A 102 1.62 -10.72 3.14
CA LEU A 102 0.89 -10.10 2.02
C LEU A 102 -0.63 -10.26 2.16
N SER A 103 -1.11 -11.41 2.63
CA SER A 103 -2.54 -11.64 2.89
C SER A 103 -3.07 -10.79 4.04
N PHE A 104 -2.28 -10.63 5.11
CA PHE A 104 -2.60 -9.70 6.19
C PHE A 104 -2.72 -8.25 5.69
N LEU A 105 -1.74 -7.78 4.91
CA LEU A 105 -1.78 -6.44 4.31
C LEU A 105 -3.02 -6.27 3.41
N LEU A 106 -3.33 -7.26 2.57
CA LEU A 106 -4.50 -7.23 1.69
C LEU A 106 -5.81 -7.15 2.50
N ALA A 107 -5.99 -8.02 3.48
CA ALA A 107 -7.21 -8.09 4.29
C ALA A 107 -7.47 -6.76 5.01
N CYS A 108 -6.44 -6.18 5.62
CA CYS A 108 -6.57 -4.91 6.34
C CYS A 108 -6.78 -3.71 5.41
N LEU A 109 -6.08 -3.63 4.26
CA LEU A 109 -6.31 -2.56 3.27
C LEU A 109 -7.72 -2.61 2.68
N LEU A 110 -8.26 -3.82 2.48
CA LEU A 110 -9.61 -4.03 2.02
C LEU A 110 -10.63 -3.67 3.11
N ALA A 111 -10.38 -4.04 4.37
CA ALA A 111 -11.18 -3.61 5.51
C ALA A 111 -11.23 -2.08 5.61
N LEU A 112 -10.09 -1.39 5.48
CA LEU A 112 -10.03 0.09 5.47
C LEU A 112 -10.82 0.73 4.33
N ASN A 113 -10.96 0.04 3.19
CA ASN A 113 -11.77 0.52 2.08
C ASN A 113 -13.28 0.39 2.37
N LEU A 114 -13.68 -0.69 3.06
CA LEU A 114 -15.07 -0.98 3.43
C LEU A 114 -15.54 -0.12 4.60
N PHE A 115 -14.68 0.10 5.60
CA PHE A 115 -14.92 1.04 6.68
C PHE A 115 -14.82 2.47 6.12
N LYS A 116 -15.94 2.98 5.59
CA LYS A 116 -16.06 4.37 5.15
C LYS A 116 -15.51 5.29 6.24
N LEU A 117 -14.36 5.93 5.97
CA LEU A 117 -13.77 7.00 6.78
C LEU A 117 -14.72 8.22 6.99
N SER A 118 -15.91 8.16 6.39
CA SER A 118 -16.88 9.23 6.21
C SER A 118 -17.61 9.64 7.48
N ASN A 119 -17.68 8.82 8.52
CA ASN A 119 -18.60 9.08 9.63
C ASN A 119 -17.99 9.89 10.79
N TYR A 120 -16.67 10.14 10.80
CA TYR A 120 -15.99 10.79 11.94
C TYR A 120 -15.35 12.15 11.64
N THR A 121 -15.45 12.66 10.40
CA THR A 121 -14.69 13.87 10.03
C THR A 121 -15.55 15.13 10.04
N LYS A 122 -15.38 15.99 11.05
CA LYS A 122 -15.86 17.39 11.03
C LYS A 122 -15.14 18.25 9.98
N VAL A 123 -14.01 17.77 9.44
CA VAL A 123 -13.21 18.44 8.41
C VAL A 123 -13.56 17.90 7.02
N GLN A 124 -13.95 18.79 6.09
CA GLN A 124 -14.21 18.43 4.70
C GLN A 124 -12.88 18.19 3.96
N ILE A 125 -12.39 16.94 3.98
CA ILE A 125 -11.31 16.51 3.07
C ILE A 125 -11.83 16.71 1.63
N PRO A 126 -11.06 17.36 0.74
CA PRO A 126 -11.52 17.63 -0.61
C PRO A 126 -11.79 16.32 -1.38
N TYR A 127 -12.87 16.32 -2.16
CA TYR A 127 -13.36 15.12 -2.86
C TYR A 127 -12.28 14.47 -3.75
N TRP A 128 -11.51 15.27 -4.49
CA TRP A 128 -10.44 14.77 -5.36
C TRP A 128 -9.38 13.96 -4.60
N PHE A 129 -9.09 14.32 -3.35
CA PHE A 129 -8.09 13.66 -2.54
C PHE A 129 -8.63 12.35 -1.94
N LYS A 130 -9.89 12.34 -1.50
CA LYS A 130 -10.58 11.09 -1.11
C LYS A 130 -10.58 10.07 -2.26
N GLU A 131 -10.89 10.56 -3.46
CA GLU A 131 -10.92 9.73 -4.66
C GLU A 131 -9.51 9.20 -5.03
N LEU A 132 -8.47 10.01 -4.84
CA LEU A 132 -7.08 9.59 -5.05
C LEU A 132 -6.67 8.46 -4.10
N ILE A 133 -6.97 8.59 -2.80
CA ILE A 133 -6.69 7.54 -1.80
C ILE A 133 -7.44 6.26 -2.15
N ARG A 134 -8.73 6.37 -2.51
CA ARG A 134 -9.56 5.22 -2.89
C ARG A 134 -8.97 4.48 -4.10
N LYS A 135 -8.63 5.21 -5.16
CA LYS A 135 -8.02 4.63 -6.37
C LYS A 135 -6.66 4.01 -6.09
N GLY A 136 -5.80 4.71 -5.33
CA GLY A 136 -4.50 4.20 -4.94
C GLY A 136 -4.59 2.92 -4.11
N ASN A 137 -5.52 2.86 -3.15
CA ASN A 137 -5.76 1.66 -2.35
C ASN A 137 -6.21 0.48 -3.22
N ILE A 138 -7.16 0.70 -4.15
CA ILE A 138 -7.60 -0.34 -5.10
C ILE A 138 -6.42 -0.85 -5.94
N MET A 139 -5.57 0.04 -6.46
CA MET A 139 -4.39 -0.35 -7.23
C MET A 139 -3.42 -1.20 -6.39
N LEU A 140 -3.17 -0.83 -5.14
CA LEU A 140 -2.34 -1.62 -4.22
C LEU A 140 -2.95 -2.99 -3.94
N CYS A 141 -4.27 -3.07 -3.71
CA CYS A 141 -4.95 -4.35 -3.54
C CYS A 141 -4.81 -5.26 -4.77
N ILE A 142 -4.93 -4.71 -5.98
CA ILE A 142 -4.71 -5.47 -7.22
C ILE A 142 -3.27 -5.99 -7.27
N CYS A 143 -2.28 -5.14 -6.98
CA CYS A 143 -0.88 -5.56 -6.95
C CYS A 143 -0.62 -6.67 -5.92
N LEU A 144 -1.24 -6.57 -4.74
CA LEU A 144 -1.17 -7.59 -3.69
C LEU A 144 -1.79 -8.92 -4.14
N ILE A 145 -2.96 -8.90 -4.78
CA ILE A 145 -3.60 -10.11 -5.31
C ILE A 145 -2.71 -10.77 -6.36
N VAL A 146 -2.16 -9.99 -7.28
CA VAL A 146 -1.26 -10.50 -8.33
C VAL A 146 0.00 -11.12 -7.71
N MET A 147 0.59 -10.47 -6.69
CA MET A 147 1.78 -10.99 -6.02
C MET A 147 1.49 -12.23 -5.16
N LEU A 148 0.33 -12.29 -4.51
CA LEU A 148 -0.14 -13.50 -3.83
C LEU A 148 -0.35 -14.65 -4.82
N GLY A 149 -0.92 -14.36 -5.99
CA GLY A 149 -1.05 -15.34 -7.07
C GLY A 149 0.29 -15.92 -7.51
N TYR A 150 1.33 -15.09 -7.57
CA TYR A 150 2.70 -15.57 -7.83
C TYR A 150 3.18 -16.49 -6.69
N TRP A 151 3.11 -16.06 -5.44
CA TRP A 151 3.60 -16.85 -4.30
C TRP A 151 2.87 -18.20 -4.12
N LEU A 152 1.59 -18.24 -4.46
CA LEU A 152 0.75 -19.43 -4.37
C LEU A 152 0.73 -20.25 -5.67
N ASN A 153 1.56 -19.90 -6.65
CA ASN A 153 1.57 -20.57 -7.95
C ASN A 153 2.09 -22.02 -7.82
N PRO A 154 1.27 -23.03 -8.15
CA PRO A 154 1.69 -24.43 -8.06
C PRO A 154 2.69 -24.85 -9.14
N TYR A 155 2.86 -24.07 -10.21
CA TYR A 155 3.76 -24.44 -11.30
C TYR A 155 5.22 -24.03 -11.04
N SER A 156 5.44 -22.86 -10.46
CA SER A 156 6.78 -22.35 -10.14
C SER A 156 7.19 -22.59 -8.68
N GLU A 157 6.24 -23.01 -7.83
CA GLU A 157 6.42 -23.35 -6.41
C GLU A 157 7.40 -22.42 -5.65
N PRO A 158 7.24 -21.09 -5.68
CA PRO A 158 8.27 -20.18 -5.16
C PRO A 158 8.50 -20.33 -3.64
N LEU A 159 7.54 -20.92 -2.92
CA LEU A 159 7.66 -21.23 -1.50
C LEU A 159 8.61 -22.40 -1.20
N SER A 160 8.80 -23.35 -2.12
CA SER A 160 9.70 -24.49 -1.90
C SER A 160 11.16 -24.03 -1.77
N TYR A 161 11.53 -22.95 -2.47
CA TYR A 161 12.85 -22.32 -2.38
C TYR A 161 13.08 -21.54 -1.07
N LEU A 162 12.05 -21.30 -0.27
CA LEU A 162 12.12 -20.60 1.02
C LEU A 162 12.17 -21.56 2.21
N ILE A 163 11.66 -22.79 2.06
CA ILE A 163 11.69 -23.80 3.11
C ILE A 163 13.12 -24.34 3.19
N LYS A 164 13.80 -24.02 4.30
CA LYS A 164 15.10 -24.58 4.68
C LYS A 164 14.93 -25.93 5.34
#